data_AF-A0A0M2R421-F1
#
_entry.id   AF-A0A0M2R421-F1
#
_cell.length_a   1.000
_cell.length_b   1.000
_cell.length_c   1.000
_cell.angle_alpha   90.00
_cell.angle_beta   90.00
_cell.angle_gamma   90.00
#
_symmetry.space_group_name_H-M   'P 1'
#
loop_
_entity.id
_entity.type
_entity.pdbx_description
1 polymer ?
#
loop_
_entity_poly.entity_id
_entity_poly.type
_entity_poly.pdbx_seq_one_letter_code
_entity_poly.pdbx_strand_id
1 'polypeptide(L)'
;MIRSFFLAILAVLSYGSVMAVTVQAADRHAGYYYPDPVYREVYKARAKQIATANRKTRVAFVTSITQQNMQRDFAPTAAIFAKGEDAQKLIVVGLEDGRMDTIYRARAIFANMTAGVRTLPVFQELGVEDVFTFFDLAAMMGFTQITITNGRNFTHQIILQ
;
A
#
# COMPACT_ATOMS: atom_id res chain seq x y z
N MET A 1 -21.07 31.43 -67.09
CA MET A 1 -19.73 31.38 -67.74
C MET A 1 -18.75 31.94 -66.73
N ILE A 2 -17.63 31.35 -66.30
CA ILE A 2 -16.83 30.21 -66.72
C ILE A 2 -15.86 29.95 -65.53
N ARG A 3 -15.75 28.68 -65.10
CA ARG A 3 -14.56 27.95 -64.61
C ARG A 3 -13.70 28.61 -63.50
N SER A 4 -13.77 28.14 -62.25
CA SER A 4 -12.97 27.01 -61.72
C SER A 4 -11.47 27.16 -61.96
N PHE A 5 -10.66 27.42 -60.91
CA PHE A 5 -9.29 26.90 -60.80
C PHE A 5 -8.65 27.18 -59.41
N PHE A 6 -7.97 26.16 -58.87
CA PHE A 6 -7.00 26.14 -57.74
C PHE A 6 -7.58 26.35 -56.33
N LEU A 7 -8.02 25.31 -55.60
CA LEU A 7 -7.30 24.18 -54.99
C LEU A 7 -6.19 24.56 -53.98
N ALA A 8 -6.30 23.96 -52.80
CA ALA A 8 -5.33 23.82 -51.72
C ALA A 8 -5.16 24.99 -50.72
N ILE A 9 -6.05 25.06 -49.73
CA ILE A 9 -5.66 25.47 -48.38
C ILE A 9 -5.90 24.28 -47.44
N LEU A 10 -4.77 23.76 -46.95
CA LEU A 10 -4.60 22.69 -45.99
C LEU A 10 -5.61 22.79 -44.83
N ALA A 11 -6.39 21.73 -44.66
CA ALA A 11 -7.03 21.41 -43.39
C ALA A 11 -5.94 21.00 -42.39
N VAL A 12 -5.48 21.95 -41.58
CA VAL A 12 -4.68 21.66 -40.39
C VAL A 12 -5.64 21.06 -39.36
N LEU A 13 -5.83 19.74 -39.41
CA LEU A 13 -6.36 18.98 -38.29
C LEU A 13 -5.33 19.05 -37.15
N SER A 14 -5.58 19.95 -36.20
CA SER A 14 -4.91 19.98 -34.92
C SER A 14 -5.26 18.71 -34.14
N TYR A 15 -4.43 17.68 -34.27
CA TYR A 15 -4.39 16.54 -33.35
C TYR A 15 -3.84 17.03 -32.00
N GLY A 16 -4.72 17.61 -31.19
CA GLY A 16 -4.43 17.89 -29.79
C GLY A 16 -4.44 16.60 -28.99
N SER A 17 -3.29 15.97 -28.85
CA SER A 17 -3.09 14.83 -27.95
C SER A 17 -3.28 15.32 -26.51
N VAL A 18 -4.49 15.19 -25.98
CA VAL A 18 -4.75 15.44 -24.56
C VAL A 18 -4.10 14.30 -23.79
N MET A 19 -2.86 14.51 -23.33
CA MET A 19 -2.22 13.64 -22.36
C MET A 19 -3.05 13.72 -21.09
N ALA A 20 -3.90 12.71 -20.87
CA ALA A 20 -4.62 12.52 -19.62
C ALA A 20 -3.58 12.26 -18.52
N VAL A 21 -3.09 13.32 -17.89
CA VAL A 21 -2.36 13.21 -16.63
C VAL A 21 -3.39 12.79 -15.60
N THR A 22 -3.44 11.50 -15.28
CA THR A 22 -4.16 11.02 -14.12
C THR A 22 -3.48 11.63 -12.89
N VAL A 23 -4.08 12.68 -12.34
CA VAL A 23 -3.69 13.21 -11.04
C VAL A 23 -4.07 12.16 -10.01
N GLN A 24 -3.13 11.26 -9.70
CA GLN A 24 -3.20 10.44 -8.50
C GLN A 24 -3.35 11.44 -7.35
N ALA A 25 -4.48 11.43 -6.64
CA ALA A 25 -4.68 12.32 -5.50
C ALA A 25 -3.44 12.23 -4.60
N ALA A 26 -2.72 13.35 -4.47
CA ALA A 26 -1.42 13.38 -3.80
C ALA A 26 -1.55 12.67 -2.45
N ASP A 27 -0.68 11.69 -2.20
CA ASP A 27 -0.75 10.91 -0.96
C ASP A 27 -0.40 11.83 0.20
N ARG A 28 -1.42 12.49 0.78
CA ARG A 28 -1.27 13.47 1.87
C ARG A 28 -0.60 12.93 3.13
N HIS A 29 -0.34 11.62 3.18
CA HIS A 29 0.37 10.95 4.26
C HIS A 29 1.89 10.98 4.05
N ALA A 30 2.37 11.03 2.81
CA ALA A 30 3.77 11.33 2.51
C ALA A 30 4.09 12.76 2.93
N GLY A 31 5.29 12.98 3.48
CA GLY A 31 5.71 14.26 4.08
C GLY A 31 5.12 14.55 5.47
N TYR A 32 4.10 13.80 5.91
CA TYR A 32 3.51 13.95 7.25
C TYR A 32 3.80 12.75 8.16
N TYR A 33 3.56 11.52 7.68
CA TYR A 33 3.82 10.29 8.44
C TYR A 33 5.10 9.56 8.01
N TYR A 34 5.59 9.81 6.80
CA TYR A 34 6.77 9.16 6.23
C TYR A 34 7.36 10.01 5.09
N PRO A 35 8.68 9.95 4.81
CA PRO A 35 9.30 10.62 3.67
C PRO A 35 8.88 9.95 2.35
N ASP A 36 9.10 10.63 1.23
CA ASP A 36 8.71 10.11 -0.09
C ASP A 36 9.22 8.68 -0.36
N PRO A 37 8.40 7.80 -0.98
CA PRO A 37 8.80 6.44 -1.31
C PRO A 37 10.02 6.39 -2.22
N VAL A 38 11.08 5.73 -1.76
CA VAL A 38 12.25 5.38 -2.59
C VAL A 38 12.06 4.05 -3.32
N TYR A 39 11.19 3.18 -2.79
CA TYR A 39 10.79 1.92 -3.44
C TYR A 39 9.27 1.86 -3.55
N ARG A 40 8.79 1.43 -4.72
CA ARG A 40 7.38 1.09 -4.95
C ARG A 40 7.29 -0.28 -5.62
N GLU A 41 6.39 -1.12 -5.14
CA GLU A 41 6.04 -2.38 -5.80
C GLU A 41 4.54 -2.59 -5.85
N VAL A 42 4.09 -3.29 -6.90
CA VAL A 42 2.71 -3.77 -7.01
C VAL A 42 2.70 -5.24 -6.62
N TYR A 43 1.93 -5.57 -5.59
CA TYR A 43 1.70 -6.93 -5.17
C TYR A 43 0.31 -7.38 -5.63
N LYS A 44 0.29 -8.38 -6.50
CA LYS A 44 -0.95 -9.03 -6.94
C LYS A 44 -1.37 -10.04 -5.89
N ALA A 45 -2.33 -9.68 -5.06
CA ALA A 45 -2.82 -10.54 -4.01
C ALA A 45 -3.54 -11.75 -4.62
N ARG A 46 -3.29 -12.93 -4.06
CA ARG A 46 -4.03 -14.14 -4.46
C ARG A 46 -5.34 -14.25 -3.70
N ALA A 47 -5.38 -13.62 -2.53
CA ALA A 47 -6.53 -13.64 -1.66
C ALA A 47 -7.64 -12.70 -2.15
N LYS A 48 -8.88 -13.15 -1.97
CA LYS A 48 -10.06 -12.30 -2.20
C LYS A 48 -10.38 -11.53 -0.93
N GLN A 49 -10.85 -10.30 -1.10
CA GLN A 49 -11.38 -9.52 0.00
C GLN A 49 -12.55 -10.27 0.66
N ILE A 50 -12.54 -10.37 1.99
CA ILE A 50 -13.61 -11.02 2.74
C ILE A 50 -14.83 -10.09 2.84
N ALA A 51 -16.04 -10.66 2.93
CA ALA A 51 -17.28 -9.89 2.95
C ALA A 51 -17.37 -8.89 4.13
N THR A 52 -16.68 -9.16 5.23
CA THR A 52 -16.65 -8.32 6.43
C THR A 52 -15.55 -7.24 6.41
N ALA A 53 -14.76 -7.15 5.34
CA ALA A 53 -13.72 -6.14 5.18
C ALA A 53 -14.34 -4.74 5.00
N ASN A 54 -14.10 -3.86 5.97
CA ASN A 54 -14.57 -2.48 6.00
C ASN A 54 -13.68 -1.63 6.92
N ARG A 55 -13.96 -0.32 7.02
CA ARG A 55 -13.23 0.60 7.90
C ARG A 55 -13.05 0.06 9.32
N LYS A 56 -14.15 -0.42 9.91
CA LYS A 56 -14.19 -0.84 11.31
C LYS A 56 -13.28 -2.03 11.55
N THR A 57 -13.29 -3.02 10.65
CA THR A 57 -12.44 -4.21 10.79
C THR A 57 -10.95 -3.89 10.60
N ARG A 58 -10.59 -2.98 9.68
CA ARG A 58 -9.21 -2.50 9.55
C ARG A 58 -8.71 -1.69 10.75
N VAL A 59 -9.55 -0.82 11.30
CA VAL A 59 -9.23 -0.06 12.52
C VAL A 59 -9.07 -0.99 13.72
N ALA A 60 -9.97 -1.97 13.88
CA ALA A 60 -9.89 -2.96 14.95
C ALA A 60 -8.61 -3.79 14.85
N PHE A 61 -8.18 -4.15 13.64
CA PHE A 61 -6.94 -4.89 13.40
C PHE A 61 -5.69 -4.12 13.81
N VAL A 62 -5.53 -2.87 13.39
CA VAL A 62 -4.36 -2.09 13.82
C VAL A 62 -4.40 -1.80 15.32
N THR A 63 -5.60 -1.61 15.88
CA THR A 63 -5.79 -1.42 17.33
C THR A 63 -5.36 -2.65 18.12
N SER A 64 -5.73 -3.86 17.68
CA SER A 64 -5.35 -5.09 18.38
C SER A 64 -3.84 -5.32 18.33
N ILE A 65 -3.18 -5.02 17.21
CA ILE A 65 -1.71 -5.04 17.11
C ILE A 65 -1.09 -4.03 18.09
N THR A 66 -1.62 -2.82 18.18
CA THR A 66 -1.14 -1.81 19.14
C THR A 66 -1.30 -2.31 20.58
N GLN A 67 -2.46 -2.86 20.94
CA GLN A 67 -2.70 -3.39 22.28
C GLN A 67 -1.72 -4.52 22.63
N GLN A 68 -1.48 -5.45 21.71
CA GLN A 68 -0.49 -6.52 21.89
C GLN A 68 0.93 -5.97 22.08
N ASN A 69 1.32 -4.94 21.33
CA ASN A 69 2.62 -4.30 21.49
C ASN A 69 2.74 -3.57 22.83
N MET A 70 1.67 -2.96 23.35
CA MET A 70 1.66 -2.28 24.65
C MET A 70 1.73 -3.24 25.84
N GLN A 71 1.40 -4.52 25.65
CA GLN A 71 1.50 -5.54 26.69
C GLN A 71 2.91 -6.14 26.82
N ARG A 72 3.86 -5.75 25.97
CA ARG A 72 5.24 -6.25 26.02
C ARG A 72 6.03 -5.56 27.13
N ASP A 73 6.98 -6.27 27.72
CA ASP A 73 7.88 -5.76 28.76
C ASP A 73 8.90 -4.71 28.25
N PHE A 74 8.95 -4.50 26.93
CA PHE A 74 9.88 -3.58 26.28
C PHE A 74 9.14 -2.62 25.36
N ALA A 75 9.73 -1.45 25.15
CA ALA A 75 9.15 -0.40 24.33
C ALA A 75 8.94 -0.87 22.87
N PRO A 76 7.83 -0.47 22.21
CA PRO A 76 7.63 -0.74 20.79
C PRO A 76 8.75 -0.12 19.95
N THR A 77 9.34 -0.91 19.06
CA THR A 77 10.38 -0.45 18.12
C THR A 77 9.80 -0.02 16.76
N ALA A 78 8.50 -0.19 16.59
CA ALA A 78 7.75 0.25 15.42
C ALA A 78 6.32 0.65 15.80
N ALA A 79 5.78 1.65 15.13
CA ALA A 79 4.36 1.99 15.16
C ALA A 79 3.66 1.39 13.93
N ILE A 80 2.48 0.79 14.13
CA ILE A 80 1.64 0.23 13.07
C ILE A 80 0.26 0.86 13.17
N PHE A 81 -0.20 1.50 12.09
CA PHE A 81 -1.48 2.21 12.10
C PHE A 81 -2.10 2.28 10.70
N ALA A 82 -3.40 2.56 10.66
CA ALA A 82 -4.14 2.71 9.41
C ALA A 82 -4.48 4.19 9.14
N LYS A 83 -4.42 4.59 7.87
CA LYS A 83 -4.80 5.92 7.36
C LYS A 83 -5.58 5.79 6.06
N GLY A 84 -5.97 6.94 5.50
CA GLY A 84 -6.95 7.03 4.42
C GLY A 84 -8.37 7.23 4.94
N GLU A 85 -9.24 7.70 4.05
CA GLU A 85 -10.65 7.97 4.33
C GLU A 85 -11.39 6.73 4.84
N ASP A 86 -10.99 5.55 4.40
CA ASP A 86 -11.57 4.26 4.79
C ASP A 86 -10.58 3.41 5.61
N ALA A 87 -9.52 4.00 6.16
CA ALA A 87 -8.46 3.26 6.86
C ALA A 87 -7.80 2.16 5.99
N GLN A 88 -7.77 2.36 4.67
CA GLN A 88 -7.33 1.40 3.67
C GLN A 88 -5.81 1.44 3.37
N LYS A 89 -5.06 2.34 4.03
CA LYS A 89 -3.59 2.42 3.93
C LYS A 89 -2.96 1.99 5.26
N LEU A 90 -2.28 0.85 5.26
CA LEU A 90 -1.51 0.39 6.41
C LEU A 90 -0.12 1.03 6.41
N ILE A 91 0.30 1.59 7.52
CA ILE A 91 1.59 2.27 7.66
C ILE A 91 2.35 1.67 8.84
N VAL A 92 3.63 1.37 8.61
CA VAL A 92 4.60 0.86 9.58
C VAL A 92 5.77 1.84 9.62
N VAL A 93 6.05 2.41 10.80
CA VAL A 93 7.14 3.37 11.00
C VAL A 93 8.09 2.82 12.06
N GLY A 94 9.37 2.70 11.72
CA GLY A 94 10.42 2.41 12.70
C GLY A 94 10.56 3.57 13.69
N LEU A 95 10.61 3.25 14.98
CA LEU A 95 10.79 4.22 16.06
C LEU A 95 12.25 4.32 16.53
N GLU A 96 13.13 3.51 15.94
CA GLU A 96 14.57 3.46 16.20
C GLU A 96 15.34 3.39 14.88
N ASP A 97 16.44 4.14 14.80
CA ASP A 97 17.40 4.05 13.69
C ASP A 97 17.99 2.62 13.63
N GLY A 98 18.44 2.17 12.44
CA GLY A 98 19.08 0.86 12.29
C GLY A 98 18.12 -0.28 11.97
N ARG A 99 16.81 -0.15 12.24
CA ARG A 99 15.90 -1.31 12.13
C ARG A 99 15.26 -1.51 10.76
N MET A 100 15.07 -0.43 10.00
CA MET A 100 14.30 -0.45 8.74
C MET A 100 15.01 0.26 7.58
N ASP A 101 16.34 0.42 7.64
CA ASP A 101 17.07 1.30 6.71
C ASP A 101 17.31 0.74 5.31
N THR A 102 16.92 -0.50 5.05
CA THR A 102 17.11 -1.15 3.76
C THR A 102 15.87 -1.91 3.33
N ILE A 103 15.74 -2.08 2.02
CA ILE A 103 14.68 -2.90 1.43
C ILE A 103 14.72 -4.35 1.97
N TYR A 104 15.90 -4.88 2.25
CA TYR A 104 16.08 -6.23 2.77
C TYR A 104 15.57 -6.35 4.21
N ARG A 105 15.86 -5.37 5.08
CA ARG A 105 15.34 -5.33 6.45
C ARG A 105 13.81 -5.17 6.46
N ALA A 106 13.28 -4.30 5.62
CA ALA A 106 11.84 -4.12 5.45
C ALA A 106 11.15 -5.43 5.01
N ARG A 107 11.72 -6.15 4.03
CA ARG A 107 11.20 -7.45 3.60
C ARG A 107 11.31 -8.52 4.69
N ALA A 108 12.39 -8.54 5.48
CA ALA A 108 12.54 -9.46 6.61
C ALA A 108 11.44 -9.24 7.67
N ILE A 109 11.07 -7.99 7.95
CA ILE A 109 9.94 -7.68 8.84
C ILE A 109 8.64 -8.29 8.28
N PHE A 110 8.35 -8.11 6.99
CA PHE A 110 7.16 -8.71 6.38
C PHE A 110 7.20 -10.25 6.34
N ALA A 111 8.39 -10.85 6.23
CA ALA A 111 8.55 -12.30 6.35
C ALA A 111 8.20 -12.79 7.78
N ASN A 112 8.65 -12.08 8.81
CA ASN A 112 8.27 -12.39 10.20
C ASN A 112 6.76 -12.21 10.43
N MET A 113 6.16 -11.14 9.90
CA MET A 113 4.72 -10.94 9.95
C MET A 113 3.97 -12.06 9.20
N THR A 114 4.53 -12.54 8.08
CA THR A 114 3.99 -13.68 7.33
C THR A 114 3.97 -14.95 8.19
N ALA A 115 5.06 -15.26 8.89
CA ALA A 115 5.07 -16.40 9.81
C ALA A 115 4.00 -16.27 10.91
N GLY A 116 3.81 -15.06 11.44
CA GLY A 116 2.77 -14.79 12.43
C GLY A 116 1.34 -14.97 11.91
N VAL A 117 1.02 -14.49 10.69
CA VAL A 117 -0.35 -14.59 10.17
C VAL A 117 -0.75 -16.00 9.74
N ARG A 118 0.22 -16.86 9.42
CA ARG A 118 -0.03 -18.26 9.04
C ARG A 118 -0.61 -19.09 10.18
N THR A 119 -0.52 -18.62 11.42
CA THR A 119 -1.12 -19.29 12.58
C THR A 119 -2.56 -18.86 12.84
N LEU A 120 -3.08 -17.86 12.10
CA LEU A 120 -4.43 -17.36 12.29
C LEU A 120 -5.47 -18.39 11.79
N PRO A 121 -6.61 -18.55 12.50
CA PRO A 121 -7.66 -19.49 12.09
C PRO A 121 -8.14 -19.29 10.64
N VAL A 122 -8.26 -18.03 10.19
CA VAL A 122 -8.71 -17.71 8.83
C VAL A 122 -7.78 -18.26 7.73
N PHE A 123 -6.48 -18.43 8.00
CA PHE A 123 -5.56 -19.05 7.03
C PHE A 123 -5.72 -20.57 7.01
N GLN A 124 -5.90 -21.18 8.19
CA GLN A 124 -6.11 -22.63 8.33
C GLN A 124 -7.46 -23.06 7.73
N GLU A 125 -8.53 -22.32 7.99
CA GLU A 125 -9.86 -22.58 7.45
C GLU A 125 -9.93 -22.50 5.93
N LEU A 126 -9.09 -21.65 5.33
CA LEU A 126 -8.97 -21.52 3.88
C LEU A 126 -7.95 -22.49 3.26
N GLY A 127 -7.11 -23.15 4.06
CA GLY A 127 -6.04 -24.05 3.59
C GLY A 127 -4.97 -23.31 2.79
N VAL A 128 -4.56 -22.12 3.24
CA VAL A 128 -3.66 -21.21 2.51
C VAL A 128 -2.40 -20.83 3.32
N GLU A 129 -2.16 -21.50 4.45
CA GLU A 129 -1.05 -21.22 5.36
C GLU A 129 0.34 -21.39 4.73
N ASP A 130 0.50 -22.20 3.69
CA ASP A 130 1.78 -22.41 3.00
C ASP A 130 1.99 -21.40 1.85
N VAL A 131 0.91 -20.92 1.25
CA VAL A 131 0.93 -20.01 0.10
C VAL A 131 0.79 -18.54 0.47
N PHE A 132 -0.11 -18.18 1.38
CA PHE A 132 -0.43 -16.79 1.69
C PHE A 132 0.64 -16.13 2.57
N THR A 133 0.70 -14.81 2.43
CA THR A 133 1.63 -13.91 3.09
C THR A 133 0.89 -12.87 3.93
N PHE A 134 1.65 -12.06 4.66
CA PHE A 134 1.08 -10.87 5.31
C PHE A 134 0.36 -9.94 4.32
N PHE A 135 0.85 -9.82 3.09
CA PHE A 135 0.23 -8.98 2.06
C PHE A 135 -1.12 -9.55 1.60
N ASP A 136 -1.24 -10.87 1.52
CA ASP A 136 -2.52 -11.53 1.24
C ASP A 136 -3.53 -11.29 2.37
N LEU A 137 -3.11 -11.38 3.64
CA LEU A 137 -4.00 -11.00 4.76
C LEU A 137 -4.45 -9.54 4.64
N ALA A 138 -3.52 -8.61 4.38
CA ALA A 138 -3.85 -7.20 4.24
C ALA A 138 -4.87 -6.97 3.10
N ALA A 139 -4.68 -7.63 1.96
CA ALA A 139 -5.62 -7.58 0.84
C ALA A 139 -6.99 -8.19 1.20
N MET A 140 -7.03 -9.32 1.92
CA MET A 140 -8.28 -9.90 2.44
C MET A 140 -9.07 -8.91 3.27
N MET A 141 -8.37 -8.11 4.09
CA MET A 141 -8.98 -7.09 4.95
C MET A 141 -9.34 -5.79 4.20
N GLY A 142 -9.09 -5.73 2.89
CA GLY A 142 -9.38 -4.58 2.04
C GLY A 142 -8.42 -3.41 2.24
N PHE A 143 -7.18 -3.67 2.70
CA PHE A 143 -6.11 -2.68 2.53
C PHE A 143 -5.73 -2.60 1.04
N THR A 144 -5.40 -1.41 0.58
CA THR A 144 -5.00 -1.13 -0.82
C THR A 144 -3.52 -0.74 -0.92
N GLN A 145 -2.91 -0.37 0.20
CA GLN A 145 -1.53 0.08 0.27
C GLN A 145 -0.93 -0.31 1.62
N ILE A 146 0.30 -0.80 1.60
CA ILE A 146 1.16 -0.94 2.77
C ILE A 146 2.35 0.00 2.58
N THR A 147 2.75 0.71 3.63
CA THR A 147 3.93 1.57 3.61
C THR A 147 4.79 1.23 4.82
N ILE A 148 6.07 0.96 4.59
CA ILE A 148 7.06 0.74 5.66
C ILE A 148 8.20 1.73 5.51
N THR A 149 8.60 2.36 6.61
CA THR A 149 9.60 3.43 6.60
C THR A 149 10.48 3.40 7.86
N ASN A 150 11.69 3.94 7.74
CA ASN A 150 12.54 4.27 8.90
C ASN A 150 12.27 5.69 9.44
N GLY A 151 11.31 6.43 8.88
CA GLY A 151 10.94 7.78 9.30
C GLY A 151 11.93 8.88 8.88
N ARG A 152 13.04 8.55 8.20
CA ARG A 152 14.09 9.50 7.84
C ARG A 152 14.25 9.67 6.34
N ASN A 153 14.70 8.61 5.67
CA ASN A 153 15.12 8.65 4.26
C ASN A 153 14.79 7.37 3.49
N PHE A 154 14.23 6.37 4.16
CA PHE A 154 13.80 5.13 3.54
C PHE A 154 12.29 4.97 3.70
N THR A 155 11.59 4.81 2.58
CA THR A 155 10.19 4.43 2.52
C THR A 155 10.00 3.43 1.38
N HIS A 156 9.37 2.30 1.69
CA HIS A 156 8.93 1.30 0.72
C HIS A 156 7.41 1.20 0.74
N GLN A 157 6.80 1.34 -0.43
CA GLN A 157 5.36 1.32 -0.63
C GLN A 157 4.95 0.12 -1.47
N ILE A 158 4.02 -0.67 -0.94
CA ILE A 158 3.45 -1.84 -1.60
C ILE A 158 2.00 -1.49 -1.95
N ILE A 159 1.67 -1.50 -3.24
CA ILE A 159 0.31 -1.31 -3.74
C ILE A 159 -0.32 -2.69 -3.90
N LEU A 160 -1.45 -2.92 -3.23
CA LEU A 160 -2.17 -4.19 -3.26
C LEU A 160 -3.22 -4.15 -4.37
N GLN A 161 -3.17 -5.13 -5.27
CA GLN A 161 -4.11 -5.31 -6.39
C GLN A 161 -4.73 -6.70 -6.38
#